data_AF-A0A822XC55-F1
#
_entry.id   AF-A0A822XC55-F1
#
_cell.length_a   1.000
_cell.length_b   1.000
_cell.length_c   1.000
_cell.angle_alpha   90.00
_cell.angle_beta   90.00
_cell.angle_gamma   90.00
#
_symmetry.space_group_name_H-M   'P 1'
#
loop_
_entity.id
_entity.type
_entity.pdbx_description
1 polymer ?
#
loop_
_entity_poly.entity_id
_entity_poly.type
_entity_poly.pdbx_seq_one_letter_code
_entity_poly.pdbx_strand_id
1 'polypeptide(L)'
;MLSLFNNNLNGILADEMGLGKTIQTISLVAYLMEHKGVTGPHLIVAPKAVLPNWVNEFSTWAPSIVAVLYDGRLDERKLLREEYSGEGKFNVMITHYDLIIRDKAFLKKIHWYYMIVDEGHRLKNHECALARTLVSGYALSKI
;
A
#
# COMPACT_ATOMS: atom_id res chain seq x y z
N MET A 1 -5.35 15.49 -0.33
CA MET A 1 -5.48 14.15 0.29
C MET A 1 -6.23 14.14 1.61
N LEU A 2 -5.84 14.92 2.62
CA LEU A 2 -6.48 14.88 3.94
C LEU A 2 -8.00 15.15 3.93
N SER A 3 -8.46 16.08 3.08
CA SER A 3 -9.89 16.33 2.88
C SER A 3 -10.63 15.10 2.35
N LEU A 4 -10.04 14.33 1.44
CA LEU A 4 -10.63 13.09 0.91
C LEU A 4 -10.73 12.04 2.02
N PHE A 5 -9.67 11.88 2.81
CA PHE A 5 -9.68 10.98 3.96
C PHE A 5 -10.78 11.33 4.97
N ASN A 6 -10.90 12.61 5.34
CA ASN A 6 -11.89 13.08 6.31
C ASN A 6 -13.33 12.93 5.81
N ASN A 7 -13.53 13.01 4.49
CA ASN A 7 -14.84 12.88 3.87
C ASN A 7 -15.18 11.45 3.42
N ASN A 8 -14.33 10.45 3.73
CA ASN A 8 -14.46 9.07 3.28
C ASN A 8 -14.60 8.95 1.75
N LEU A 9 -13.86 9.77 1.02
CA LEU A 9 -13.85 9.78 -0.44
C LEU A 9 -12.56 9.16 -0.97
N ASN A 10 -12.69 8.35 -2.02
CA ASN A 10 -11.54 7.84 -2.76
C ASN A 10 -10.95 8.94 -3.66
N GLY A 11 -9.65 8.90 -3.88
CA GLY A 11 -8.93 9.94 -4.62
C GLY A 11 -7.98 9.40 -5.68
N ILE A 12 -7.82 10.15 -6.77
CA ILE A 12 -6.74 9.94 -7.73
C ILE A 12 -5.79 11.12 -7.65
N LEU A 13 -4.51 10.85 -7.45
CA LEU A 13 -3.44 11.83 -7.60
C LEU A 13 -2.86 11.70 -9.01
N ALA A 14 -3.20 12.65 -9.88
CA ALA A 14 -2.83 12.64 -11.28
C ALA A 14 -1.80 13.73 -11.64
N ASP A 15 -1.08 14.26 -10.64
CA ASP A 15 -0.05 15.29 -10.86
C ASP A 15 1.10 14.76 -11.74
N GLU A 16 1.83 15.66 -12.39
CA GLU A 16 2.99 15.32 -13.21
C GLU A 16 4.05 14.49 -12.43
N MET A 17 4.78 13.65 -13.16
CA MET A 17 5.91 12.91 -12.60
C MET A 17 6.97 13.89 -12.07
N GLY A 18 7.58 13.59 -10.93
CA GLY A 18 8.58 14.47 -10.30
C GLY A 18 8.04 15.51 -9.32
N LEU A 19 6.73 15.72 -9.22
CA LEU A 19 6.11 16.67 -8.27
C LEU A 19 6.01 16.16 -6.81
N GLY A 20 6.78 15.13 -6.45
CA GLY A 20 6.86 14.65 -5.07
C GLY A 20 5.63 13.90 -4.55
N LYS A 21 4.80 13.32 -5.43
CA LYS A 21 3.61 12.52 -5.03
C LYS A 21 3.92 11.44 -4.00
N THR A 22 5.09 10.81 -4.11
CA THR A 22 5.60 9.81 -3.16
C THR A 22 5.71 10.40 -1.76
N ILE A 23 6.42 11.52 -1.62
CA ILE A 23 6.59 12.22 -0.34
C ILE A 23 5.23 12.67 0.21
N GLN A 24 4.36 13.24 -0.64
CA GLN A 24 3.03 13.63 -0.20
C GLN A 24 2.20 12.45 0.34
N THR A 25 2.36 11.27 -0.27
CA THR A 25 1.72 10.03 0.20
C THR A 25 2.29 9.59 1.54
N ILE A 26 3.61 9.61 1.70
CA ILE A 26 4.29 9.28 2.96
C ILE A 26 3.83 10.24 4.07
N SER A 27 3.78 11.54 3.78
CA SER A 27 3.28 12.56 4.71
C SER A 27 1.82 12.32 5.11
N LEU A 28 0.97 11.85 4.19
CA LEU A 28 -0.39 11.46 4.52
C LEU A 28 -0.40 10.30 5.52
N VAL A 29 0.35 9.23 5.27
CA VAL A 29 0.41 8.08 6.18
C VAL A 29 0.91 8.53 7.56
N ALA A 30 2.01 9.29 7.62
CA ALA A 30 2.53 9.83 8.88
C ALA A 30 1.48 10.63 9.65
N TYR A 31 0.78 11.54 8.97
CA TYR A 31 -0.27 12.35 9.58
C TYR A 31 -1.43 11.49 10.13
N LEU A 32 -1.83 10.44 9.42
CA LEU A 32 -2.88 9.53 9.88
C LEU A 32 -2.47 8.78 11.15
N MET A 33 -1.21 8.36 11.23
CA MET A 33 -0.69 7.69 12.41
C MET A 33 -0.64 8.63 13.62
N GLU A 34 -0.02 9.81 13.45
CA GLU A 34 0.26 10.73 14.56
C GLU A 34 -0.98 11.48 15.06
N HIS A 35 -1.87 11.88 14.15
CA HIS A 35 -2.98 12.78 14.49
C HIS A 35 -4.37 12.14 14.43
N LYS A 36 -4.51 10.99 13.77
CA LYS A 36 -5.80 10.28 13.65
C LYS A 36 -5.83 8.93 14.36
N GLY A 37 -4.70 8.49 14.93
CA GLY A 37 -4.58 7.19 15.61
C GLY A 37 -4.72 6.00 14.65
N VAL A 38 -4.57 6.21 13.35
CA VAL A 38 -4.66 5.15 12.33
C VAL A 38 -3.25 4.67 12.04
N THR A 39 -2.81 3.64 12.77
CA THR A 39 -1.43 3.11 12.69
C THR A 39 -1.20 2.10 11.56
N GLY A 40 -2.22 1.81 10.76
CA GLY A 40 -2.20 0.79 9.72
C GLY A 40 -2.90 -0.51 10.15
N PRO A 41 -2.81 -1.58 9.34
CA PRO A 41 -1.92 -1.72 8.20
C PRO A 41 -2.41 -0.99 6.94
N HIS A 42 -1.48 -0.35 6.22
CA HIS A 42 -1.68 0.28 4.91
C HIS A 42 -0.98 -0.51 3.81
N LEU A 43 -1.53 -0.49 2.59
CA LEU A 43 -0.99 -1.23 1.44
C LEU A 43 -0.57 -0.26 0.34
N ILE A 44 0.63 -0.44 -0.19
CA ILE A 44 1.11 0.28 -1.37
C ILE A 44 1.36 -0.74 -2.48
N VAL A 45 0.75 -0.49 -3.64
CA VAL A 45 0.90 -1.31 -4.84
C VAL A 45 1.56 -0.47 -5.91
N ALA A 46 2.78 -0.85 -6.30
CA ALA A 46 3.56 -0.11 -7.29
C ALA A 46 4.25 -1.05 -8.29
N PRO A 47 4.79 -0.55 -9.42
CA PRO A 47 5.64 -1.35 -10.28
C PRO A 47 6.85 -1.93 -9.53
N LYS A 48 7.23 -3.18 -9.84
CA LYS A 48 8.33 -3.87 -9.14
C LYS A 48 9.64 -3.05 -9.12
N ALA A 49 9.93 -2.34 -10.20
CA ALA A 49 11.15 -1.54 -10.33
C ALA A 49 11.24 -0.36 -9.34
N VAL A 50 10.12 0.14 -8.81
CA VAL A 50 10.09 1.31 -7.92
C VAL A 50 9.91 0.94 -6.44
N LEU A 51 9.69 -0.34 -6.10
CA LEU A 51 9.53 -0.77 -4.71
C LEU A 51 10.74 -0.42 -3.82
N PRO A 52 12.00 -0.61 -4.27
CA PRO A 52 13.15 -0.22 -3.46
C PRO A 52 13.17 1.28 -3.17
N ASN A 53 12.71 2.11 -4.12
CA ASN A 53 12.59 3.55 -3.92
C ASN A 53 11.59 3.87 -2.82
N TRP A 54 10.40 3.26 -2.85
CA TRP A 54 9.39 3.44 -1.79
C TRP A 54 9.94 3.12 -0.40
N VAL A 55 10.64 1.99 -0.25
CA VAL A 55 11.26 1.59 1.04
C VAL A 55 12.29 2.62 1.51
N ASN A 56 13.15 3.09 0.59
CA ASN A 56 14.15 4.11 0.90
C ASN A 56 13.53 5.45 1.30
N GLU A 57 12.45 5.86 0.63
CA GLU A 57 11.74 7.11 0.92
C GLU A 57 11.06 7.05 2.30
N PHE A 58 10.43 5.93 2.66
CA PHE A 58 9.92 5.74 4.03
C PHE A 58 11.04 5.80 5.06
N SER A 59 12.15 5.11 4.81
CA SER A 59 13.29 5.10 5.74
C SER A 59 13.93 6.49 5.91
N THR A 60 13.86 7.32 4.86
CA THR A 60 14.44 8.67 4.85
C THR A 60 13.52 9.69 5.51
N TRP A 61 12.23 9.69 5.13
CA TRP A 61 11.29 10.75 5.51
C TRP A 61 10.39 10.41 6.69
N ALA A 62 10.20 9.12 6.99
CA ALA A 62 9.33 8.65 8.06
C ALA A 62 9.86 7.36 8.72
N PRO A 63 11.07 7.38 9.31
CA PRO A 63 11.72 6.18 9.86
C PRO A 63 10.96 5.53 11.04
N SER A 64 10.04 6.25 11.68
CA SER A 64 9.16 5.72 12.72
C SER A 64 8.06 4.80 12.16
N ILE A 65 7.80 4.84 10.85
CA ILE A 65 6.83 4.02 10.16
C ILE A 65 7.50 2.72 9.74
N VAL A 66 7.03 1.59 10.26
CA VAL A 66 7.50 0.26 9.88
C VAL A 66 6.94 -0.11 8.51
N ALA A 67 7.68 0.23 7.46
CA ALA A 67 7.39 -0.09 6.07
C ALA A 67 8.11 -1.37 5.62
N VAL A 68 7.35 -2.40 5.24
CA VAL A 68 7.88 -3.72 4.90
C VAL A 68 7.70 -4.02 3.41
N LEU A 69 8.74 -4.56 2.78
CA LEU A 69 8.70 -5.01 1.40
C LEU A 69 8.18 -6.46 1.33
N TYR A 70 7.02 -6.64 0.70
CA TYR A 70 6.49 -7.96 0.38
C TYR A 70 6.81 -8.31 -1.07
N ASP A 71 7.96 -8.95 -1.27
CA ASP A 71 8.45 -9.48 -2.54
C ASP A 71 9.31 -10.73 -2.29
N GLY A 72 9.77 -11.38 -3.36
CA GLY A 72 10.68 -12.53 -3.30
C GLY A 72 10.06 -13.80 -3.86
N ARG A 73 10.79 -14.91 -3.73
CA ARG A 73 10.36 -16.26 -4.10
C ARG A 73 9.31 -16.79 -3.11
N LEU A 74 8.66 -17.90 -3.45
CA LEU A 74 7.58 -18.45 -2.64
C LEU A 74 8.02 -18.73 -1.20
N ASP A 75 9.22 -19.27 -0.99
CA ASP A 75 9.69 -19.63 0.35
C ASP A 75 10.07 -18.40 1.19
N GLU A 76 10.68 -17.38 0.57
CA GLU A 76 10.91 -16.08 1.22
C GLU A 76 9.58 -15.44 1.65
N ARG A 77 8.57 -15.49 0.76
CA ARG A 77 7.24 -14.95 1.08
C ARG A 77 6.49 -15.78 2.13
N LYS A 78 6.78 -17.07 2.32
CA LYS A 78 6.23 -17.84 3.44
C LYS A 78 6.77 -17.31 4.77
N LEU A 79 8.08 -17.06 4.85
CA LEU A 79 8.70 -16.48 6.05
C LEU A 79 8.12 -15.10 6.36
N LEU A 80 8.00 -14.22 5.35
CA LEU A 80 7.37 -12.91 5.53
C LEU A 80 5.92 -13.00 6.00
N ARG A 81 5.16 -13.99 5.52
CA ARG A 81 3.78 -14.22 5.99
C ARG A 81 3.78 -14.63 7.45
N GLU A 82 4.67 -15.52 7.87
CA GLU A 82 4.76 -15.98 9.26
C GLU A 82 5.15 -14.82 10.18
N GLU A 83 6.14 -14.02 9.78
CA GLU A 83 6.60 -12.83 10.51
C GLU A 83 5.49 -11.78 10.69
N TYR A 84 4.70 -11.55 9.65
CA TYR A 84 3.69 -10.49 9.60
C TYR A 84 2.24 -10.97 9.72
N SER A 85 1.98 -12.21 10.16
CA SER A 85 0.61 -12.75 10.35
C SER A 85 -0.12 -12.20 11.58
N GLY A 86 0.51 -11.33 12.39
CA GLY A 86 -0.07 -10.73 13.58
C GLY A 86 -0.41 -9.24 13.43
N GLU A 87 -1.31 -8.76 14.27
CA GLU A 87 -1.65 -7.33 14.35
C GLU A 87 -0.47 -6.50 14.88
N GLY A 88 -0.34 -5.27 14.38
CA GLY A 88 0.65 -4.30 14.86
C GLY A 88 2.13 -4.61 14.52
N LYS A 89 2.40 -5.59 13.64
CA LYS A 89 3.78 -5.95 13.25
C LYS A 89 4.42 -4.99 12.24
N PHE A 90 3.60 -4.30 11.46
CA PHE A 90 4.04 -3.32 10.47
C PHE A 90 2.95 -2.26 10.29
N ASN A 91 3.33 -1.10 9.76
CA ASN A 91 2.39 0.00 9.47
C ASN A 91 2.04 0.04 7.98
N VAL A 92 3.02 -0.21 7.11
CA VAL A 92 2.87 -0.14 5.65
C VAL A 92 3.45 -1.41 5.02
N MET A 93 2.71 -2.06 4.14
CA MET A 93 3.21 -3.13 3.28
C MET A 93 3.33 -2.62 1.85
N ILE A 94 4.50 -2.82 1.24
CA ILE A 94 4.81 -2.39 -0.12
C ILE A 94 4.93 -3.64 -0.99
N THR A 95 4.17 -3.73 -2.08
CA THR A 95 4.22 -4.86 -3.00
C THR A 95 3.91 -4.44 -4.44
N HIS A 96 3.95 -5.38 -5.37
CA HIS A 96 3.65 -5.15 -6.77
C HIS A 96 2.41 -5.89 -7.26
N TYR A 97 1.90 -5.43 -8.41
CA TYR A 97 0.66 -5.88 -9.03
C TYR A 97 0.50 -7.40 -9.14
N ASP A 98 1.54 -8.12 -9.55
CA ASP A 98 1.46 -9.59 -9.69
C ASP A 98 1.20 -10.30 -8.34
N LEU A 99 1.77 -9.81 -7.24
CA LEU A 99 1.64 -10.45 -5.93
C LEU A 99 0.29 -10.17 -5.28
N ILE A 100 -0.33 -9.01 -5.55
CA ILE A 100 -1.72 -8.75 -5.18
C ILE A 100 -2.64 -9.85 -5.72
N ILE A 101 -2.44 -10.27 -6.98
CA ILE A 101 -3.27 -11.30 -7.59
C ILE A 101 -2.86 -12.69 -7.08
N ARG A 102 -1.57 -13.01 -7.13
CA ARG A 102 -1.05 -14.35 -6.82
C ARG A 102 -1.23 -14.73 -5.35
N ASP A 103 -1.03 -13.77 -4.45
CA ASP A 103 -1.04 -13.99 -3.00
C ASP A 103 -2.30 -13.42 -2.33
N LYS A 104 -3.34 -13.16 -3.13
CA LYS A 104 -4.67 -12.66 -2.70
C LYS A 104 -5.20 -13.40 -1.48
N ALA A 105 -5.03 -14.73 -1.41
CA ALA A 105 -5.55 -15.54 -0.31
C ALA A 105 -4.98 -15.18 1.07
N PHE A 106 -3.72 -14.72 1.12
CA PHE A 106 -3.09 -14.22 2.34
C PHE A 106 -3.46 -12.75 2.54
N LEU A 107 -3.20 -11.92 1.53
CA LEU A 107 -3.32 -10.47 1.66
C LEU A 107 -4.76 -10.01 1.94
N LYS A 108 -5.78 -10.77 1.51
CA LYS A 108 -7.20 -10.46 1.81
C LYS A 108 -7.60 -10.65 3.27
N LYS A 109 -6.81 -11.42 4.04
CA LYS A 109 -7.08 -11.67 5.47
C LYS A 109 -6.70 -10.46 6.32
N ILE A 110 -5.88 -9.56 5.78
CA ILE A 110 -5.45 -8.34 6.44
C ILE A 110 -6.52 -7.28 6.19
N HIS A 111 -6.97 -6.63 7.27
CA HIS A 111 -7.89 -5.50 7.20
C HIS A 111 -7.10 -4.21 6.92
N TRP A 112 -7.12 -3.77 5.66
CA TRP A 112 -6.32 -2.65 5.22
C TRP A 112 -7.03 -1.33 5.49
N TYR A 113 -6.33 -0.39 6.10
CA TYR A 113 -6.88 0.95 6.33
C TYR A 113 -6.89 1.79 5.06
N TYR A 114 -5.80 1.73 4.31
CA TYR A 114 -5.62 2.50 3.07
C TYR A 114 -4.88 1.67 2.04
N MET A 115 -5.24 1.84 0.77
CA MET A 115 -4.59 1.18 -0.35
C MET A 115 -4.18 2.23 -1.37
N ILE A 116 -2.87 2.47 -1.49
CA ILE A 116 -2.30 3.39 -2.47
C ILE A 116 -1.85 2.60 -3.69
N VAL A 117 -2.26 3.06 -4.87
CA VAL A 117 -1.85 2.47 -6.15
C VAL A 117 -1.01 3.46 -6.94
N ASP A 118 0.27 3.15 -7.10
CA ASP A 118 1.23 3.96 -7.86
C ASP A 118 1.27 3.52 -9.33
N GLU A 119 1.35 4.47 -10.26
CA GLU A 119 1.17 4.24 -11.70
C GLU A 119 -0.15 3.53 -12.05
N GLY A 120 -1.23 3.95 -11.37
CA GLY A 120 -2.57 3.36 -11.50
C GLY A 120 -3.17 3.37 -12.92
N HIS A 121 -2.58 4.09 -13.87
CA HIS A 121 -2.93 3.95 -15.29
C HIS A 121 -2.76 2.50 -15.80
N ARG A 122 -1.89 1.70 -15.17
CA ARG A 122 -1.76 0.26 -15.45
C ARG A 122 -3.03 -0.55 -15.14
N LEU A 123 -3.90 -0.03 -14.26
CA LEU A 123 -5.19 -0.64 -13.96
C LEU A 123 -6.17 -0.55 -15.14
N LYS A 124 -5.96 0.35 -16.10
CA LYS A 124 -6.88 0.56 -17.23
C LYS A 124 -6.80 -0.55 -18.28
N ASN A 125 -5.63 -1.15 -18.49
CA ASN A 125 -5.44 -2.12 -19.59
C ASN A 125 -5.46 -3.60 -19.12
N HIS A 126 -5.28 -3.89 -17.83
CA HIS A 126 -5.47 -5.24 -17.26
C HIS A 126 -6.94 -5.44 -16.82
N GLU A 127 -7.86 -5.25 -17.75
CA GLU A 127 -9.29 -5.13 -17.49
C GLU A 127 -9.86 -6.32 -16.70
N CYS A 128 -10.70 -5.95 -15.73
CA CYS A 128 -11.51 -6.78 -14.86
C CYS A 128 -10.84 -7.50 -13.69
N ALA A 129 -9.76 -8.28 -13.85
CA ALA A 129 -9.33 -9.16 -12.74
C ALA A 129 -8.68 -8.40 -11.56
N LEU A 130 -7.78 -7.46 -11.86
CA LEU A 130 -7.02 -6.73 -10.83
C LEU A 130 -7.90 -5.69 -10.13
N ALA A 131 -8.62 -4.85 -10.89
CA ALA A 131 -9.54 -3.86 -10.33
C ALA A 131 -10.66 -4.52 -9.49
N ARG A 132 -11.28 -5.63 -9.97
CA ARG A 132 -12.23 -6.40 -9.16
C ARG A 132 -11.56 -7.01 -7.94
N THR A 133 -10.33 -7.51 -8.07
CA THR A 133 -9.59 -8.05 -6.93
C THR A 133 -9.31 -7.00 -5.87
N LEU A 134 -8.95 -5.78 -6.25
CA LEU A 134 -8.73 -4.67 -5.32
C LEU A 134 -10.06 -4.23 -4.67
N VAL A 135 -11.12 -4.02 -5.46
CA VAL A 135 -12.41 -3.48 -4.99
C VAL A 135 -13.25 -4.51 -4.22
N SER A 136 -13.26 -5.77 -4.65
CA SER A 136 -14.13 -6.83 -4.09
C SER A 136 -13.36 -7.89 -3.29
N GLY A 137 -12.02 -7.90 -3.38
CA GLY A 137 -11.19 -8.97 -2.83
C GLY A 137 -10.43 -8.60 -1.56
N TYR A 138 -10.43 -7.32 -1.16
CA TYR A 138 -9.76 -6.85 0.05
C TYR A 138 -10.77 -6.18 0.98
N ALA A 139 -10.69 -6.51 2.27
CA ALA A 139 -11.42 -5.79 3.29
C ALA A 139 -10.74 -4.44 3.52
N LEU A 140 -11.24 -3.42 2.82
CA LEU A 140 -10.72 -2.06 2.84
C LEU A 140 -11.61 -1.20 3.72
N SER A 141 -11.01 -0.47 4.64
CA SER A 141 -11.74 0.61 5.30
C SER A 141 -11.89 1.83 4.38
N LYS A 142 -10.89 2.10 3.51
CA LYS A 142 -10.82 3.24 2.56
C LYS A 142 -9.89 2.91 1.37
N ILE A 143 -10.12 3.53 0.20
CA ILE A 143 -9.23 3.49 -0.99
C ILE A 143 -8.65 4.89 -1.23
#